data_AF-A0A522DVJ6-F1
#
_entry.id   AF-A0A522DVJ6-F1
#
_cell.length_a   1.000
_cell.length_b   1.000
_cell.length_c   1.000
_cell.angle_alpha   90.00
_cell.angle_beta   90.00
_cell.angle_gamma   90.00
#
_symmetry.space_group_name_H-M   'P 1'
#
loop_
_entity.id
_entity.type
_entity.pdbx_description
1 polymer ?
#
loop_
_entity_poly.entity_id
_entity_poly.type
_entity_poly.pdbx_seq_one_letter_code
_entity_poly.pdbx_strand_id
1 'polypeptide(L)'
;MQAGRKLIFPKDSSSEFYFDLKKRIAPLLGRYSKKALWMTRLKIIFYPLCYIAACILLLTEGHQLSWFYFFYALLGFLLPLTVLNIVHDALHHSLFKNPRWNNMAKYFLDLLGGNSYVWHKRHVLYHHSFTNIPGWDIDLEKKKIFRLSPTDKLRKAHRYQHFYMPFVYLLFTLHWVVFRDFKDYFHRGSMFRKKTKVPAA
;
A
#
# COMPACT_ATOMS: atom_id res chain seq x y z
N MET A 1 -16.65 -9.62 -22.45
CA MET A 1 -16.44 -8.50 -21.49
C MET A 1 -15.75 -7.38 -22.26
N GLN A 2 -16.44 -6.25 -22.46
CA GLN A 2 -15.91 -5.11 -23.22
C GLN A 2 -14.61 -4.59 -22.59
N ALA A 3 -13.58 -4.40 -23.42
CA ALA A 3 -12.35 -3.73 -23.00
C ALA A 3 -12.71 -2.34 -22.46
N GLY A 4 -12.48 -2.12 -21.16
CA GLY A 4 -12.84 -0.87 -20.50
C GLY A 4 -12.17 0.31 -21.21
N ARG A 5 -12.98 1.21 -21.76
CA ARG A 5 -12.57 2.46 -22.42
C ARG A 5 -11.56 3.20 -21.52
N LYS A 6 -10.40 3.58 -22.05
CA LYS A 6 -9.35 4.28 -21.30
C LYS A 6 -9.93 5.52 -20.61
N LEU A 7 -9.92 5.56 -19.28
CA LEU A 7 -10.28 6.75 -18.53
C LEU A 7 -9.15 7.76 -18.68
N ILE A 8 -9.48 8.92 -19.26
CA ILE A 8 -8.60 10.08 -19.38
C ILE A 8 -9.29 11.19 -18.62
N PHE A 9 -8.65 11.67 -17.57
CA PHE A 9 -9.12 12.86 -16.86
C PHE A 9 -8.57 14.09 -17.60
N PRO A 10 -9.39 15.10 -17.91
CA PRO A 10 -8.90 16.34 -18.50
C PRO A 10 -7.87 16.96 -17.57
N LYS A 11 -6.74 17.40 -18.13
CA LYS A 11 -5.73 18.15 -17.37
C LYS A 11 -6.36 19.49 -17.03
N ASP A 12 -6.56 19.76 -15.76
CA ASP A 12 -7.13 21.02 -15.28
C ASP A 12 -6.07 22.12 -15.29
N SER A 13 -5.48 22.37 -16.46
CA SER A 13 -4.39 23.35 -16.66
C SER A 13 -4.89 24.79 -16.73
N SER A 14 -6.20 25.01 -16.62
CA SER A 14 -6.85 26.32 -16.80
C SER A 14 -7.88 26.67 -15.72
N SER A 15 -8.11 25.86 -14.69
CA SER A 15 -8.99 26.30 -13.59
C SER A 15 -8.24 27.27 -12.67
N GLU A 16 -8.79 28.47 -12.54
CA GLU A 16 -8.45 29.38 -11.45
C GLU A 16 -8.47 28.64 -10.10
N PHE A 17 -9.36 27.65 -9.96
CA PHE A 17 -9.46 26.77 -8.79
C PHE A 17 -8.15 26.06 -8.41
N TYR A 18 -7.42 25.45 -9.35
CA TYR A 18 -6.16 24.75 -9.02
C TYR A 18 -5.11 25.73 -8.47
N PHE A 19 -4.96 26.89 -9.10
CA PHE A 19 -4.01 27.91 -8.66
C PHE A 19 -4.41 28.52 -7.32
N ASP A 20 -5.70 28.82 -7.13
CA ASP A 20 -6.24 29.31 -5.87
C ASP A 20 -6.05 28.32 -4.73
N LEU A 21 -6.36 27.05 -4.98
CA LEU A 21 -6.16 25.97 -4.02
C LEU A 21 -4.68 25.86 -3.62
N LYS A 22 -3.77 25.85 -4.60
CA LYS A 22 -2.33 25.80 -4.34
C LYS A 22 -1.85 27.00 -3.53
N LYS A 23 -2.30 28.22 -3.86
CA LYS A 23 -1.96 29.45 -3.14
C LYS A 23 -2.46 29.42 -1.69
N ARG A 24 -3.68 28.92 -1.46
CA ARG A 24 -4.29 28.80 -0.12
C ARG A 24 -3.59 27.73 0.74
N ILE A 25 -3.16 26.62 0.14
CA ILE A 25 -2.55 25.49 0.86
C ILE A 25 -1.06 25.71 1.16
N ALA A 26 -0.32 26.42 0.32
CA ALA A 26 1.13 26.64 0.50
C ALA A 26 1.55 27.12 1.91
N PRO A 27 0.93 28.15 2.52
CA PRO A 27 1.29 28.58 3.88
C PRO A 27 0.94 27.53 4.95
N LEU A 28 -0.13 26.76 4.76
CA LEU A 28 -0.53 25.68 5.68
C LEU A 28 0.52 24.56 5.67
N LEU A 29 0.98 24.13 4.50
CA LEU A 29 2.03 23.12 4.38
C LEU A 29 3.35 23.59 5.01
N GLY A 30 3.71 24.86 4.82
CA GLY A 30 4.88 25.47 5.43
C GLY A 30 4.90 25.32 6.95
N ARG A 31 3.75 25.55 7.61
CA ARG A 31 3.58 25.47 9.07
C ARG A 31 3.84 24.08 9.64
N TYR A 32 3.46 23.02 8.92
CA TYR A 32 3.59 21.64 9.39
C TYR A 32 4.84 20.92 8.86
N SER A 33 5.54 21.51 7.89
CA SER A 33 6.67 20.89 7.17
C SER A 33 7.79 20.39 8.11
N LYS A 34 8.21 21.18 9.09
CA LYS A 34 9.30 20.81 10.02
C LYS A 34 8.91 19.65 10.94
N LYS A 35 7.71 19.70 11.53
CA LYS A 35 7.19 18.65 12.41
C LYS A 35 6.99 17.36 11.63
N ALA A 36 6.38 17.43 10.45
CA ALA A 36 6.17 16.29 9.58
C ALA A 36 7.51 15.64 9.19
N LEU A 37 8.51 16.44 8.77
CA LEU A 37 9.84 15.94 8.45
C LEU A 37 10.51 15.22 9.63
N TRP A 38 10.40 15.80 10.84
CA TRP A 38 10.94 15.18 12.04
C TRP A 38 10.23 13.85 12.37
N MET A 39 8.90 13.82 12.30
CA MET A 39 8.12 12.59 12.51
C MET A 39 8.47 11.51 11.48
N THR A 40 8.64 11.88 10.20
CA THR A 40 9.06 10.96 9.15
C THR A 40 10.45 10.38 9.44
N ARG A 41 11.41 11.22 9.84
CA ARG A 41 12.77 10.75 10.21
C ARG A 41 12.73 9.76 11.37
N LEU A 42 11.96 10.06 12.41
CA LEU A 42 11.78 9.14 13.53
C LEU A 42 11.21 7.80 13.08
N LYS A 43 10.14 7.80 12.27
CA LYS A 43 9.48 6.58 11.78
C LYS A 43 10.42 5.71 10.95
N ILE A 44 11.23 6.31 10.08
CA ILE A 44 12.19 5.58 9.23
C ILE A 44 13.24 4.84 10.06
N ILE A 45 13.62 5.36 11.22
CA ILE A 45 14.59 4.72 12.12
C ILE A 45 13.88 3.75 13.07
N PHE A 46 12.80 4.21 13.71
CA PHE A 46 12.10 3.50 14.76
C PHE A 46 11.51 2.17 14.29
N TYR A 47 10.75 2.15 13.19
CA TYR A 47 10.07 0.91 12.78
C TYR A 47 11.04 -0.20 12.38
N PRO A 48 12.07 0.04 11.53
CA PRO A 48 13.05 -0.98 11.19
C PRO A 48 13.88 -1.41 12.39
N LEU A 49 14.26 -0.48 13.26
CA LEU A 49 15.03 -0.81 14.47
C LEU A 49 14.22 -1.71 15.41
N CYS A 50 12.96 -1.37 15.67
CA CYS A 50 12.07 -2.21 16.47
C CYS A 50 11.83 -3.58 15.81
N TYR A 51 11.71 -3.63 14.48
CA TYR A 51 11.54 -4.88 13.75
C TYR A 51 12.77 -5.78 13.89
N ILE A 52 13.97 -5.24 13.65
CA ILE A 52 15.24 -5.98 13.80
C ILE A 52 15.45 -6.41 15.26
N ALA A 53 15.19 -5.53 16.23
CA ALA A 53 15.30 -5.87 17.65
C ALA A 53 14.33 -7.00 18.03
N ALA A 54 13.07 -6.94 17.59
CA ALA A 54 12.10 -8.01 17.81
C ALA A 54 12.52 -9.32 17.14
N CYS A 55 13.14 -9.28 15.95
CA CYS A 55 13.72 -10.46 15.30
C CYS A 55 14.85 -11.07 16.14
N ILE A 56 15.78 -10.25 16.62
CA ILE A 56 16.91 -10.72 17.45
C ILE A 56 16.39 -11.35 18.74
N LEU A 57 15.48 -10.66 19.45
CA LEU A 57 14.90 -11.16 20.69
C LEU A 57 14.07 -12.44 20.48
N LEU A 58 13.37 -12.57 19.34
CA LEU A 58 12.71 -13.83 19.01
C LEU A 58 13.72 -14.96 18.83
N LEU A 59 14.88 -14.69 18.22
CA LEU A 59 15.90 -15.72 17.97
C LEU A 59 16.68 -16.11 19.24
N THR A 60 16.88 -15.19 20.19
CA THR A 60 17.60 -15.47 21.44
C THR A 60 16.67 -15.97 22.56
N GLU A 61 15.53 -15.29 22.76
CA GLU A 61 14.60 -15.53 23.86
C GLU A 61 13.39 -16.40 23.46
N GLY A 62 13.24 -16.73 22.17
CA GLY A 62 12.13 -17.54 21.67
C GLY A 62 12.15 -19.01 22.10
N HIS A 63 13.12 -19.43 22.90
CA HIS A 63 13.13 -20.75 23.53
C HIS A 63 11.98 -20.90 24.55
N GLN A 64 11.53 -19.80 25.16
CA GLN A 64 10.33 -19.78 25.98
C GLN A 64 9.09 -19.49 25.12
N LEU A 65 8.08 -20.35 25.22
CA LEU A 65 6.90 -20.31 24.36
C LEU A 65 6.13 -18.98 24.41
N SER A 66 6.01 -18.35 25.58
CA SER A 66 5.35 -17.05 25.72
C SER A 66 6.11 -15.92 25.01
N TRP A 67 7.45 -15.91 25.11
CA TRP A 67 8.29 -14.94 24.43
C TRP A 67 8.27 -15.16 22.91
N PHE A 68 8.29 -16.42 22.48
CA PHE A 68 8.12 -16.75 21.07
C PHE A 68 6.85 -16.12 20.48
N TYR A 69 5.68 -16.41 21.07
CA TYR A 69 4.42 -15.88 20.55
C TYR A 69 4.32 -14.36 20.66
N PHE A 70 4.85 -13.77 21.74
CA PHE A 70 4.86 -12.33 21.91
C PHE A 70 5.67 -11.62 20.81
N PHE A 71 6.94 -12.01 20.60
CA PHE A 71 7.77 -11.39 19.58
C PHE A 71 7.29 -11.73 18.16
N TYR A 72 6.74 -12.92 17.94
CA TYR A 72 6.12 -13.27 16.65
C TYR A 72 4.93 -12.37 16.32
N ALA A 73 4.03 -12.13 17.28
CA ALA A 73 2.91 -11.20 17.11
C ALA A 73 3.40 -9.76 16.91
N LEU A 74 4.44 -9.34 17.65
CA LEU A 74 5.04 -8.02 17.51
C LEU A 74 5.64 -7.81 16.11
N LEU A 75 6.33 -8.80 15.55
CA LEU A 75 6.82 -8.77 14.17
C LEU A 75 5.68 -8.64 13.17
N GLY A 76 4.61 -9.42 13.35
CA GLY A 76 3.39 -9.32 12.52
C GLY A 76 2.75 -7.93 12.54
N PHE A 77 2.82 -7.23 13.67
CA PHE A 77 2.34 -5.85 13.82
C PHE A 77 3.29 -4.79 13.24
N LEU A 78 4.60 -4.93 13.47
CA LEU A 78 5.62 -3.98 13.00
C LEU A 78 5.80 -4.02 11.47
N LEU A 79 5.60 -5.19 10.85
CA LEU A 79 5.74 -5.39 9.42
C LEU A 79 4.89 -4.42 8.57
N PRO A 80 3.54 -4.38 8.70
CA PRO A 80 2.71 -3.47 7.91
C PRO A 80 3.00 -2.00 8.25
N LEU A 81 3.33 -1.68 9.50
CA LEU A 81 3.72 -0.31 9.88
C LEU A 81 4.98 0.14 9.14
N THR A 82 5.97 -0.75 9.02
CA THR A 82 7.21 -0.45 8.29
C THR A 82 6.94 -0.27 6.81
N VAL A 83 6.17 -1.18 6.19
CA VAL A 83 5.79 -1.08 4.78
C VAL A 83 5.00 0.20 4.49
N LEU A 84 3.99 0.52 5.30
CA LEU A 84 3.13 1.68 5.09
C LEU A 84 3.77 3.04 5.43
N ASN A 85 4.79 3.09 6.27
CA ASN A 85 5.45 4.37 6.62
C ASN A 85 6.77 4.59 5.86
N ILE A 86 7.40 3.54 5.31
CA ILE A 86 8.69 3.66 4.62
C ILE A 86 8.51 3.34 3.15
N VAL A 87 8.13 2.09 2.83
CA VAL A 87 8.06 1.64 1.44
C VAL A 87 6.99 2.42 0.67
N HIS A 88 5.83 2.65 1.28
CA HIS A 88 4.74 3.46 0.73
C HIS A 88 5.21 4.86 0.29
N ASP A 89 5.79 5.60 1.23
CA ASP A 89 6.24 6.98 1.02
C ASP A 89 7.44 7.02 0.05
N ALA A 90 8.29 6.00 0.05
CA ALA A 90 9.37 5.86 -0.90
C ALA A 90 8.85 5.66 -2.33
N LEU A 91 7.78 4.88 -2.54
CA LEU A 91 7.15 4.71 -3.85
C LEU A 91 6.53 6.01 -4.38
N HIS A 92 6.10 6.91 -3.49
CA HIS A 92 5.62 8.24 -3.84
C HIS A 92 6.75 9.27 -4.04
N HIS A 93 8.01 8.86 -3.94
CA HIS A 93 9.18 9.74 -3.96
C HIS A 93 9.13 10.86 -2.90
N SER A 94 8.41 10.65 -1.79
CA SER A 94 8.23 11.65 -0.73
C SER A 94 9.12 11.41 0.50
N LEU A 95 9.73 10.22 0.62
CA LEU A 95 10.54 9.85 1.78
C LEU A 95 11.88 10.58 1.82
N PHE A 96 12.55 10.68 0.67
CA PHE A 96 13.84 11.38 0.52
C PHE A 96 13.81 12.39 -0.63
N LYS A 97 14.63 13.44 -0.53
CA LYS A 97 14.82 14.40 -1.65
C LYS A 97 15.46 13.74 -2.88
N ASN A 98 16.36 12.78 -2.68
CA ASN A 98 17.05 12.10 -3.77
C ASN A 98 16.24 10.86 -4.21
N PRO A 99 15.84 10.76 -5.50
CA PRO A 99 15.10 9.61 -6.01
C PRO A 99 15.83 8.27 -5.84
N ARG A 100 17.16 8.26 -5.81
CA ARG A 100 17.96 7.03 -5.61
C ARG A 100 17.68 6.40 -4.24
N TRP A 101 17.62 7.21 -3.18
CA TRP A 101 17.33 6.72 -1.83
C TRP A 101 15.90 6.18 -1.69
N ASN A 102 14.93 6.83 -2.35
CA ASN A 102 13.56 6.31 -2.42
C ASN A 102 13.51 4.96 -3.16
N ASN A 103 14.23 4.83 -4.27
CA ASN A 103 14.32 3.58 -5.01
C ASN A 103 15.02 2.47 -4.23
N MET A 104 15.97 2.78 -3.35
CA MET A 104 16.55 1.79 -2.44
C MET A 104 15.56 1.39 -1.35
N ALA A 105 14.88 2.36 -0.73
CA ALA A 105 13.95 2.11 0.38
C ALA A 105 12.76 1.23 -0.03
N LYS A 106 12.28 1.30 -1.28
CA LYS A 106 11.21 0.39 -1.73
C LYS A 106 11.65 -1.08 -1.82
N TYR A 107 12.93 -1.36 -2.05
CA TYR A 107 13.45 -2.74 -2.07
C TYR A 107 13.46 -3.39 -0.69
N PHE A 108 13.26 -2.62 0.39
CA PHE A 108 13.02 -3.18 1.71
C PHE A 108 11.78 -4.09 1.73
N LEU A 109 10.78 -3.83 0.86
CA LEU A 109 9.65 -4.74 0.71
C LEU A 109 10.06 -6.13 0.19
N ASP A 110 11.09 -6.19 -0.65
CA ASP A 110 11.58 -7.46 -1.22
C ASP A 110 12.23 -8.34 -0.14
N LEU A 111 12.98 -7.71 0.79
CA LEU A 111 13.54 -8.39 1.96
C LEU A 111 12.46 -8.95 2.90
N LEU A 112 11.30 -8.30 2.93
CA LEU A 112 10.14 -8.69 3.73
C LEU A 112 9.24 -9.71 3.02
N GLY A 113 9.65 -10.21 1.85
CA GLY A 113 8.94 -11.24 1.08
C GLY A 113 7.88 -10.71 0.11
N GLY A 114 7.65 -9.39 0.05
CA GLY A 114 6.80 -8.79 -0.98
C GLY A 114 7.56 -8.59 -2.30
N ASN A 115 6.86 -8.08 -3.32
CA ASN A 115 7.51 -7.65 -4.56
C ASN A 115 7.30 -6.15 -4.80
N SER A 116 8.38 -5.37 -4.69
CA SER A 116 8.43 -3.92 -4.83
C SER A 116 7.96 -3.43 -6.20
N TYR A 117 8.24 -4.19 -7.27
CA TYR A 117 7.77 -3.87 -8.62
C TYR A 117 6.25 -4.07 -8.76
N VAL A 118 5.73 -5.21 -8.31
CA VAL A 118 4.30 -5.52 -8.33
C VAL A 118 3.55 -4.53 -7.47
N TRP A 119 4.05 -4.25 -6.27
CA TRP A 119 3.41 -3.30 -5.36
C TRP A 119 3.45 -1.87 -5.89
N HIS A 120 4.56 -1.41 -6.49
CA HIS A 120 4.61 -0.11 -7.16
C HIS A 120 3.53 0.05 -8.22
N LYS A 121 3.37 -0.95 -9.10
CA LYS A 121 2.30 -0.94 -10.10
C LYS A 121 0.92 -0.96 -9.45
N ARG A 122 0.66 -1.86 -8.50
CA ARG A 122 -0.63 -1.95 -7.83
C ARG A 122 -1.01 -0.63 -7.14
N HIS A 123 -0.10 -0.13 -6.33
CA HIS A 123 -0.33 1.02 -5.45
C HIS A 123 -0.35 2.34 -6.23
N VAL A 124 0.71 2.66 -6.96
CA VAL A 124 0.84 3.97 -7.62
C VAL A 124 0.05 4.00 -8.93
N LEU A 125 0.21 2.97 -9.76
CA LEU A 125 -0.33 2.99 -11.12
C LEU A 125 -1.83 2.69 -11.19
N TYR A 126 -2.33 1.78 -10.35
CA TYR A 126 -3.73 1.36 -10.39
C TYR A 126 -4.55 2.02 -9.29
N HIS A 127 -4.12 1.88 -8.04
CA HIS A 127 -4.88 2.41 -6.91
C HIS A 127 -4.86 3.94 -6.91
N HIS A 128 -3.71 4.62 -6.78
CA HIS A 128 -3.69 6.10 -6.71
C HIS A 128 -4.16 6.81 -7.97
N SER A 129 -4.05 6.18 -9.15
CA SER A 129 -4.54 6.78 -10.40
C SER A 129 -6.05 6.61 -10.59
N PHE A 130 -6.66 5.59 -9.99
CA PHE A 130 -8.07 5.24 -10.20
C PHE A 130 -8.77 4.78 -8.92
N THR A 131 -8.46 5.43 -7.79
CA THR A 131 -8.89 5.01 -6.45
C THR A 131 -10.39 4.77 -6.40
N ASN A 132 -10.80 3.60 -5.92
CA ASN A 132 -12.19 3.21 -5.78
C ASN A 132 -13.00 3.15 -7.10
N ILE A 133 -12.37 3.15 -8.27
CA ILE A 133 -13.06 3.00 -9.57
C ILE A 133 -13.12 1.51 -9.96
N PRO A 134 -14.32 0.89 -10.00
CA PRO A 134 -14.45 -0.53 -10.31
C PRO A 134 -13.85 -0.90 -11.67
N GLY A 135 -13.05 -1.97 -11.68
CA GLY A 135 -12.39 -2.45 -12.90
C GLY A 135 -11.14 -1.66 -13.29
N TRP A 136 -10.78 -0.60 -12.58
CA TRP A 136 -9.53 0.16 -12.75
C TRP A 136 -8.63 0.08 -11.52
N ASP A 137 -9.22 0.21 -10.33
CA ASP A 137 -8.54 -0.08 -9.09
C ASP A 137 -8.41 -1.59 -8.91
N ILE A 138 -7.17 -2.08 -8.91
CA ILE A 138 -6.88 -3.50 -8.73
C ILE A 138 -7.10 -3.95 -7.27
N ASP A 139 -7.15 -3.03 -6.31
CA ASP A 139 -7.52 -3.34 -4.92
C ASP A 139 -9.02 -3.60 -4.77
N LEU A 140 -9.84 -3.17 -5.74
CA LEU A 140 -11.24 -3.56 -5.86
C LEU A 140 -11.45 -4.86 -6.66
N GLU A 141 -10.39 -5.57 -7.07
CA GLU A 141 -10.55 -6.81 -7.84
C GLU A 141 -11.36 -7.83 -7.03
N LYS A 142 -12.54 -8.17 -7.58
CA LYS A 142 -13.65 -8.76 -6.83
C LYS A 142 -13.29 -10.12 -6.24
N LYS A 143 -13.12 -10.16 -4.92
CA LYS A 143 -13.27 -11.39 -4.15
C LYS A 143 -14.71 -11.49 -3.69
N LYS A 144 -15.42 -12.56 -4.07
CA LYS A 144 -16.83 -12.83 -3.72
C LYS A 144 -17.15 -12.71 -2.21
N ILE A 145 -16.12 -12.79 -1.38
CA ILE A 145 -16.16 -12.70 0.08
C ILE A 145 -16.38 -11.26 0.57
N PHE A 146 -15.97 -10.25 -0.20
CA PHE A 146 -16.10 -8.84 0.19
C PHE A 146 -17.01 -8.09 -0.78
N ARG A 147 -17.73 -7.11 -0.24
CA ARG A 147 -18.37 -6.04 -0.97
C ARG A 147 -17.58 -4.77 -0.71
N LEU A 148 -16.81 -4.32 -1.71
CA LEU A 148 -15.93 -3.16 -1.60
C LEU A 148 -16.47 -1.96 -2.40
N SER A 149 -17.31 -2.20 -3.40
CA SER A 149 -17.99 -1.17 -4.18
C SER A 149 -19.52 -1.26 -4.04
N PRO A 150 -20.26 -0.13 -4.12
CA PRO A 150 -21.72 -0.15 -4.23
C PRO A 150 -22.23 -1.01 -5.39
N THR A 151 -21.45 -1.10 -6.47
CA THR A 151 -21.77 -1.87 -7.70
C THR A 151 -21.53 -3.38 -7.57
N ASP A 152 -20.95 -3.85 -6.46
CA ASP A 152 -20.75 -5.26 -6.20
C ASP A 152 -22.07 -5.94 -5.80
N LYS A 153 -22.27 -7.16 -6.33
CA LYS A 153 -23.45 -7.98 -6.02
C LYS A 153 -23.52 -8.22 -4.52
N LEU A 154 -24.61 -7.75 -3.90
CA LEU A 154 -24.90 -7.98 -2.49
C LEU A 154 -25.21 -9.47 -2.24
N ARG A 155 -24.59 -10.04 -1.21
CA ARG A 155 -24.80 -11.41 -0.75
C ARG A 155 -25.20 -11.40 0.71
N LYS A 156 -25.92 -12.43 1.17
CA LYS A 156 -26.37 -12.56 2.57
C LYS A 156 -25.22 -12.41 3.58
N ALA A 157 -24.06 -12.98 3.27
CA ALA A 157 -22.87 -12.88 4.11
C ALA A 157 -22.42 -11.43 4.35
N HIS A 158 -22.57 -10.52 3.37
CA HIS A 158 -22.10 -9.13 3.49
C HIS A 158 -22.76 -8.35 4.63
N ARG A 159 -23.95 -8.78 5.10
CA ARG A 159 -24.57 -8.22 6.31
C ARG A 159 -23.64 -8.32 7.53
N TYR A 160 -22.80 -9.35 7.60
CA TYR A 160 -21.87 -9.60 8.70
C TYR A 160 -20.42 -9.23 8.34
N GLN A 161 -20.19 -8.51 7.23
CA GLN A 161 -18.84 -8.17 6.77
C GLN A 161 -18.03 -7.42 7.82
N HIS A 162 -18.65 -6.51 8.58
CA HIS A 162 -17.97 -5.78 9.65
C HIS A 162 -17.47 -6.69 10.79
N PHE A 163 -18.05 -7.88 10.97
CA PHE A 163 -17.57 -8.87 11.94
C PHE A 163 -16.47 -9.76 11.40
N TYR A 164 -16.64 -10.36 10.21
CA TYR A 164 -15.64 -11.32 9.71
C TYR A 164 -14.44 -10.64 9.03
N MET A 165 -14.59 -9.43 8.49
CA MET A 165 -13.55 -8.78 7.71
C MET A 165 -12.27 -8.54 8.52
N PRO A 166 -12.30 -8.07 9.79
CA PRO A 166 -11.09 -7.97 10.62
C PRO A 166 -10.31 -9.29 10.70
N PHE A 167 -11.00 -10.42 10.93
CA PHE A 167 -10.37 -11.74 11.03
C PHE A 167 -9.79 -12.22 9.69
N VAL A 168 -10.50 -12.00 8.58
CA VAL A 168 -9.97 -12.36 7.24
C VAL A 168 -8.75 -11.49 6.89
N TYR A 169 -8.72 -10.24 7.36
CA TYR A 169 -7.58 -9.34 7.15
C TYR A 169 -6.33 -9.77 7.92
N LEU A 170 -6.45 -10.52 9.02
CA LEU A 170 -5.28 -11.12 9.69
C LEU A 170 -4.50 -12.06 8.75
N LEU A 171 -5.19 -12.68 7.78
CA LEU A 171 -4.58 -13.55 6.77
C LEU A 171 -4.13 -12.78 5.51
N PHE A 172 -4.34 -11.47 5.46
CA PHE A 172 -4.08 -10.69 4.25
C PHE A 172 -2.60 -10.68 3.87
N THR A 173 -1.70 -10.49 4.82
CA THR A 173 -0.25 -10.47 4.56
C THR A 173 0.23 -11.80 4.00
N LEU A 174 -0.21 -12.92 4.60
CA LEU A 174 0.11 -14.25 4.10
C LEU A 174 -0.44 -14.45 2.68
N HIS A 175 -1.72 -14.08 2.46
CA HIS A 175 -2.31 -14.14 1.13
C HIS A 175 -1.57 -13.25 0.11
N TRP A 176 -1.09 -12.08 0.53
CA TRP A 176 -0.38 -11.15 -0.32
C TRP A 176 0.94 -11.76 -0.79
N VAL A 177 1.80 -12.14 0.14
CA VAL A 177 3.14 -12.67 -0.13
C VAL A 177 3.09 -13.98 -0.92
N VAL A 178 2.18 -14.90 -0.57
CA VAL A 178 2.15 -16.24 -1.18
C VAL A 178 1.34 -16.31 -2.47
N PHE A 179 0.22 -15.60 -2.56
CA PHE A 179 -0.72 -15.77 -3.67
C PHE A 179 -0.86 -14.52 -4.53
N ARG A 180 -1.01 -13.35 -3.92
CA ARG A 180 -1.44 -12.15 -4.66
C ARG A 180 -0.37 -11.67 -5.63
N ASP A 181 0.87 -11.52 -5.19
CA ASP A 181 1.93 -10.98 -6.06
C ASP A 181 2.22 -11.93 -7.23
N PHE A 182 2.20 -13.24 -6.99
CA PHE A 182 2.30 -14.26 -8.03
C PHE A 182 1.13 -14.21 -9.01
N LYS A 183 -0.11 -14.12 -8.50
CA LYS A 183 -1.30 -13.98 -9.36
C LYS A 183 -1.19 -12.74 -10.24
N ASP A 184 -0.88 -11.59 -9.65
CA ASP A 184 -0.80 -10.32 -10.37
C ASP A 184 0.26 -10.38 -11.48
N TYR A 185 1.44 -10.94 -11.18
CA TYR A 185 2.56 -11.04 -12.12
C TYR A 185 2.38 -12.11 -13.21
N PHE A 186 2.05 -13.36 -12.84
CA PHE A 186 2.05 -14.49 -13.77
C PHE A 186 0.74 -14.68 -14.52
N HIS A 187 -0.41 -14.36 -13.92
CA HIS A 187 -1.70 -14.63 -14.55
C HIS A 187 -1.97 -13.71 -15.74
N ARG A 188 -1.96 -14.25 -16.96
CA ARG A 188 -2.17 -13.49 -18.21
C ARG A 188 -3.49 -12.71 -18.26
N GLY A 189 -4.52 -13.18 -17.55
CA GLY A 189 -5.84 -12.53 -17.46
C GLY A 189 -5.97 -11.45 -16.38
N SER A 190 -4.91 -11.20 -15.59
CA SER A 190 -4.98 -10.27 -14.44
C SER A 190 -5.14 -8.83 -14.91
N MET A 191 -5.81 -8.00 -14.09
CA MET A 191 -5.92 -6.57 -14.36
C MET A 191 -4.54 -5.90 -14.49
N PHE A 192 -3.56 -6.43 -13.74
CA PHE A 192 -2.16 -6.04 -13.75
C PHE A 192 -1.49 -6.10 -15.14
N ARG A 193 -1.90 -7.03 -16.01
CA ARG A 193 -1.37 -7.15 -17.39
C ARG A 193 -2.26 -6.52 -18.46
N LYS A 194 -3.56 -6.38 -18.20
CA LYS A 194 -4.54 -5.89 -19.18
C LYS A 194 -4.45 -4.40 -19.52
N LYS A 195 -3.81 -3.59 -18.68
CA LYS A 195 -3.90 -2.11 -18.76
C LYS A 195 -2.54 -1.41 -18.82
N THR A 196 -1.58 -1.96 -19.57
CA THR A 196 -0.19 -1.48 -19.62
C THR A 196 0.09 -0.25 -20.50
N LYS A 197 -0.93 0.50 -20.95
CA LYS A 197 -0.74 1.84 -21.57
C LYS A 197 -1.23 2.95 -20.64
N VAL A 198 -0.54 3.11 -19.51
CA VAL A 198 -0.71 4.30 -18.67
C VAL A 198 0.20 5.39 -19.25
N PRO A 199 -0.34 6.55 -19.66
CA PRO A 199 0.51 7.66 -20.04
C PRO A 199 1.33 8.10 -18.83
N ALA A 200 2.61 8.39 -19.03
CA ALA A 200 3.37 9.15 -18.05
C ALA A 200 2.61 10.47 -17.78
N ALA A 201 2.43 10.80 -16.50
CA ALA A 201 1.82 12.05 -16.07
C ALA A 201 2.61 13.27 -16.60
#